data_AF-A0A6N7H980-F1
#
_entry.id   AF-A0A6N7H980-F1
#
_cell.length_a   1.000
_cell.length_b   1.000
_cell.length_c   1.000
_cell.angle_alpha   90.00
_cell.angle_beta   90.00
_cell.angle_gamma   90.00
#
_symmetry.space_group_name_H-M   'P 1'
#
loop_
_entity.id
_entity.type
_entity.pdbx_description
1 polymer ?
#
loop_
_entity_poly.entity_id
_entity_poly.type
_entity_poly.pdbx_seq_one_letter_code
_entity_poly.pdbx_strand_id
1 'polypeptide(L)'
;MPEFIGGLPLHPLIVHFVVVLLPVAVLGSILTAIWPWVRKRFGWLAVAAAAVGTILAPIATNSGTKLEARIGTNSGIERHAELGNLMVWWALALFVAVTALMVLHTMAERRAAAEVEAEPADEPADGGVAVATATRKATSQTVAMLVAIVATVGLAVGTGIHVYRVGDAGARLVWDFVEKNPPANGG
;
A
#
# COMPACT_ATOMS: atom_id res chain seq x y z
N MET A 1 14.77 -13.91 -17.15
CA MET A 1 15.13 -12.75 -16.30
C MET A 1 16.41 -13.10 -15.56
N PRO A 2 17.44 -12.23 -15.57
CA PRO A 2 18.72 -12.53 -14.93
C PRO A 2 18.54 -12.79 -13.43
N GLU A 3 19.20 -13.81 -12.89
CA GLU A 3 19.05 -14.21 -11.48
C GLU A 3 20.04 -13.48 -10.55
N PHE A 4 21.01 -12.79 -11.15
CA PHE A 4 22.05 -12.00 -10.51
C PHE A 4 22.24 -10.69 -11.26
N ILE A 5 22.45 -9.59 -10.52
CA ILE A 5 22.87 -8.30 -11.08
C ILE A 5 24.12 -7.90 -10.31
N GLY A 6 25.25 -7.75 -11.00
CA GLY A 6 26.51 -7.40 -10.36
C GLY A 6 27.04 -8.44 -9.36
N GLY A 7 26.68 -9.72 -9.53
CA GLY A 7 27.14 -10.82 -8.66
C GLY A 7 26.33 -11.03 -7.37
N LEU A 8 25.36 -10.15 -7.07
CA LEU A 8 24.47 -10.31 -5.92
C LEU A 8 23.16 -11.01 -6.32
N PRO A 9 22.58 -11.86 -5.43
CA PRO A 9 21.28 -12.47 -5.70
C PRO A 9 20.24 -11.37 -5.95
N LEU A 10 19.40 -11.55 -6.98
CA LEU A 10 18.39 -10.56 -7.33
C LEU A 10 17.41 -10.30 -6.17
N HIS A 11 17.13 -11.33 -5.37
CA HIS A 11 16.12 -11.29 -4.33
C HIS A 11 16.36 -10.19 -3.27
N PRO A 12 17.51 -10.13 -2.55
CA PRO A 12 17.80 -9.05 -1.60
C PRO A 12 17.75 -7.63 -2.19
N LEU A 13 18.16 -7.46 -3.46
CA LEU A 13 18.11 -6.16 -4.14
C LEU A 13 16.68 -5.69 -4.34
N ILE A 14 15.80 -6.56 -4.84
CA ILE A 14 14.38 -6.22 -5.05
C ILE A 14 13.68 -6.04 -3.69
N VAL A 15 13.98 -6.89 -2.72
CA VAL A 15 13.44 -6.77 -1.36
C VAL A 15 13.76 -5.39 -0.76
N HIS A 16 14.97 -4.84 -0.96
CA HIS A 16 15.32 -3.49 -0.51
C HIS A 16 14.34 -2.42 -1.02
N PHE A 17 13.99 -2.46 -2.30
CA PHE A 17 13.00 -1.52 -2.84
C PHE A 17 11.62 -1.74 -2.21
N VAL A 18 11.19 -2.99 -2.03
CA VAL A 18 9.88 -3.31 -1.44
C VAL A 18 9.80 -2.86 0.02
N VAL A 19 10.83 -3.13 0.83
CA VAL A 19 10.85 -2.77 2.26
C VAL A 19 10.99 -1.28 2.50
N VAL A 20 11.37 -0.48 1.50
CA VAL A 20 11.36 0.98 1.59
C VAL A 20 10.04 1.54 1.05
N LEU A 21 9.62 1.10 -0.14
CA LEU A 21 8.44 1.64 -0.81
C LEU A 21 7.13 1.32 -0.09
N LEU A 22 6.95 0.10 0.44
CA LEU A 22 5.72 -0.26 1.12
C LEU A 22 5.53 0.53 2.43
N PRO A 23 6.53 0.68 3.32
CA PRO A 23 6.41 1.58 4.46
C PRO A 23 6.16 3.04 4.07
N VAL A 24 6.82 3.54 3.01
CA VAL A 24 6.54 4.89 2.49
C VAL A 24 5.08 5.00 2.00
N ALA A 25 4.56 3.98 1.31
CA ALA A 25 3.17 3.94 0.87
C ALA A 25 2.18 3.84 2.05
N VAL A 26 2.52 3.09 3.11
CA VAL A 26 1.73 3.02 4.35
C VAL A 26 1.68 4.39 5.03
N LEU A 27 2.82 5.05 5.22
CA LEU A 27 2.86 6.38 5.82
C LEU A 27 2.15 7.42 4.95
N GLY A 28 2.40 7.39 3.64
CA GLY A 28 1.76 8.28 2.67
C GLY A 28 0.24 8.10 2.62
N SER A 29 -0.25 6.86 2.60
CA SER A 29 -1.70 6.57 2.61
C SER A 29 -2.36 7.04 3.91
N ILE A 30 -1.76 6.81 5.08
CA ILE A 30 -2.26 7.33 6.36
C ILE A 30 -2.28 8.87 6.36
N LEU A 31 -1.19 9.51 5.92
CA LEU A 31 -1.09 10.96 5.92
C LEU A 31 -2.09 11.61 4.97
N THR A 32 -2.32 11.00 3.80
CA THR A 32 -3.35 11.46 2.85
C THR A 32 -4.77 11.19 3.36
N ALA A 33 -4.97 10.16 4.18
CA ALA A 33 -6.26 9.87 4.80
C ALA A 33 -6.61 10.90 5.89
N ILE A 34 -5.63 11.34 6.69
CA ILE A 34 -5.85 12.25 7.83
C ILE A 34 -5.78 13.73 7.41
N TRP A 35 -4.89 14.10 6.49
CA TRP A 35 -4.59 15.51 6.20
C TRP A 35 -5.04 15.93 4.79
N PRO A 36 -6.09 16.77 4.65
CA PRO A 36 -6.61 17.18 3.34
C PRO A 36 -5.60 17.91 2.45
N TRP A 37 -4.73 18.73 3.05
CA TRP A 37 -3.68 19.44 2.32
C TRP A 37 -2.66 18.47 1.69
N VAL A 38 -2.22 17.46 2.45
CA VAL A 38 -1.30 16.43 1.95
C VAL A 38 -1.98 15.60 0.86
N ARG A 39 -3.25 15.25 1.05
CA ARG A 39 -4.03 14.50 0.05
C ARG A 39 -4.00 15.16 -1.31
N LYS A 40 -4.25 16.48 -1.37
CA LYS A 40 -4.24 17.25 -2.62
C LYS A 40 -2.88 17.26 -3.30
N ARG A 41 -1.79 17.43 -2.54
CA ARG A 41 -0.45 17.64 -3.11
C ARG A 41 0.34 16.36 -3.36
N PHE A 42 0.27 15.41 -2.43
CA PHE A 42 1.12 14.21 -2.38
C PHE A 42 0.34 12.90 -2.53
N GLY A 43 -1.00 12.95 -2.62
CA GLY A 43 -1.82 11.74 -2.73
C GLY A 43 -1.46 10.83 -3.90
N TRP A 44 -1.15 11.41 -5.06
CA TRP A 44 -0.71 10.64 -6.22
C TRP A 44 0.70 10.03 -6.07
N LEU A 45 1.57 10.62 -5.24
CA LEU A 45 2.86 9.99 -4.91
C LEU A 45 2.66 8.77 -4.01
N ALA A 46 1.71 8.82 -3.07
CA ALA A 46 1.37 7.65 -2.26
C ALA A 46 0.79 6.51 -3.13
N VAL A 47 -0.06 6.85 -4.10
CA VAL A 47 -0.57 5.89 -5.10
C VAL A 47 0.58 5.30 -5.92
N ALA A 48 1.50 6.13 -6.41
CA ALA A 48 2.64 5.67 -7.19
C ALA A 48 3.56 4.73 -6.38
N ALA A 49 3.87 5.09 -5.13
CA ALA A 49 4.66 4.25 -4.23
C ALA A 49 3.98 2.90 -3.97
N ALA A 50 2.67 2.90 -3.71
CA ALA A 50 1.88 1.68 -3.55
C ALA A 50 1.89 0.84 -4.83
N ALA A 51 1.68 1.45 -6.00
CA ALA A 51 1.68 0.77 -7.29
C ALA A 51 3.02 0.08 -7.59
N VAL A 52 4.13 0.80 -7.41
CA VAL A 52 5.47 0.24 -7.60
C VAL A 52 5.72 -0.87 -6.59
N GLY A 53 5.32 -0.69 -5.33
CA GLY A 53 5.37 -1.75 -4.31
C GLY A 53 4.59 -3.00 -4.69
N THR A 54 3.37 -2.85 -5.21
CA THR A 54 2.52 -3.95 -5.71
C THR A 54 3.16 -4.69 -6.89
N ILE A 55 3.86 -3.98 -7.77
CA ILE A 55 4.56 -4.60 -8.91
C ILE A 55 5.82 -5.33 -8.45
N LEU A 56 6.58 -4.74 -7.52
CA LEU A 56 7.84 -5.32 -7.06
C LEU A 56 7.65 -6.52 -6.11
N ALA A 57 6.57 -6.53 -5.32
CA ALA A 57 6.27 -7.63 -4.40
C ALA A 57 6.28 -9.02 -5.06
N PRO A 58 5.55 -9.31 -6.16
CA PRO A 58 5.59 -10.61 -6.81
C PRO A 58 6.95 -10.90 -7.46
N ILE A 59 7.71 -9.88 -7.88
CA ILE A 59 9.06 -10.08 -8.41
C ILE A 59 10.02 -10.50 -7.27
N ALA A 60 9.88 -9.91 -6.08
CA ALA A 60 10.59 -10.34 -4.88
C ALA A 60 10.24 -11.78 -4.51
N THR A 61 8.95 -12.14 -4.50
CA THR A 61 8.49 -13.51 -4.19
C THR A 61 9.06 -14.53 -5.20
N ASN A 62 8.95 -14.26 -6.49
CA ASN A 62 9.45 -15.17 -7.54
C ASN A 62 10.99 -15.29 -7.55
N SER A 63 11.71 -14.24 -7.17
CA SER A 63 13.17 -14.34 -7.03
C SER A 63 13.58 -15.10 -5.76
N GLY A 64 12.77 -15.03 -4.70
CA GLY A 64 12.97 -15.78 -3.45
C GLY A 64 12.79 -17.28 -3.63
N THR A 65 11.74 -17.72 -4.32
CA THR A 65 11.49 -19.14 -4.60
C THR A 65 12.60 -19.79 -5.42
N LYS A 66 13.18 -19.04 -6.36
CA LYS A 66 14.36 -19.48 -7.12
C LYS A 66 15.61 -19.62 -6.27
N LEU A 67 15.78 -18.75 -5.27
CA LEU A 67 16.89 -18.84 -4.33
C LEU A 67 16.72 -20.04 -3.40
N GLU A 68 15.51 -20.23 -2.85
CA GLU A 68 15.14 -21.40 -2.04
C GLU A 68 15.43 -22.72 -2.76
N ALA A 69 15.07 -22.83 -4.04
CA ALA A 69 15.34 -24.01 -4.85
C ALA A 69 16.85 -24.34 -4.99
N ARG A 70 17.74 -23.37 -4.77
CA ARG A 70 19.20 -23.56 -4.85
C ARG A 70 19.84 -23.86 -3.50
N ILE A 71 19.41 -23.18 -2.44
CA ILE A 71 20.03 -23.27 -1.11
C ILE A 71 19.34 -24.32 -0.22
N GLY A 72 18.22 -24.88 -0.66
CA GLY A 72 17.38 -25.77 0.13
C GLY A 72 16.42 -25.00 1.02
N THR A 73 15.48 -25.72 1.62
CA THR A 73 14.43 -25.14 2.48
C THR A 73 14.60 -25.59 3.93
N ASN A 74 14.01 -24.81 4.85
CA ASN A 74 13.88 -25.13 6.27
C ASN A 74 12.68 -24.37 6.84
N SER A 75 12.28 -24.66 8.08
CA SER A 75 11.10 -24.06 8.70
C SER A 75 11.12 -22.53 8.76
N GLY A 76 12.30 -21.91 8.90
CA GLY A 76 12.43 -20.46 8.88
C GLY A 76 12.25 -19.86 7.48
N ILE A 77 12.81 -20.52 6.45
CA ILE A 77 12.71 -20.07 5.05
C ILE A 77 11.26 -20.18 4.60
N GLU A 78 10.61 -21.30 4.90
CA GLU A 78 9.21 -21.55 4.56
C GLU A 78 8.29 -20.54 5.25
N ARG A 79 8.56 -20.19 6.52
CA ARG A 79 7.81 -19.16 7.24
C ARG A 79 7.97 -17.77 6.63
N HIS A 80 9.20 -17.39 6.27
CA HIS A 80 9.45 -16.11 5.59
C HIS A 80 8.79 -16.07 4.21
N ALA A 81 8.88 -17.16 3.44
CA ALA A 81 8.29 -17.29 2.12
C ALA A 81 6.76 -17.22 2.16
N GLU A 82 6.11 -17.89 3.11
CA GLU A 82 4.65 -17.85 3.29
C GLU A 82 4.17 -16.43 3.59
N LEU A 83 4.82 -15.75 4.54
CA LEU A 83 4.50 -14.35 4.87
C LEU A 83 4.79 -13.43 3.67
N GLY A 84 5.91 -13.64 2.97
CA GLY A 84 6.30 -12.88 1.79
C GLY A 84 5.31 -13.04 0.63
N ASN A 85 4.74 -14.22 0.44
CA ASN A 85 3.72 -14.47 -0.58
C ASN A 85 2.42 -13.71 -0.27
N LEU A 86 2.01 -13.67 1.00
CA LEU A 86 0.86 -12.87 1.43
C LEU A 86 1.08 -11.36 1.23
N MET A 87 2.33 -10.88 1.22
CA MET A 87 2.66 -9.46 1.01
C MET A 87 2.13 -8.92 -0.31
N VAL A 88 2.10 -9.75 -1.37
CA VAL A 88 1.58 -9.35 -2.69
C VAL A 88 0.14 -8.88 -2.59
N TRP A 89 -0.69 -9.62 -1.84
CA TRP A 89 -2.11 -9.30 -1.65
C TRP A 89 -2.30 -8.07 -0.76
N TRP A 90 -1.49 -7.91 0.30
CA TRP A 90 -1.52 -6.71 1.14
C TRP A 90 -1.11 -5.45 0.38
N ALA A 91 -0.04 -5.54 -0.42
CA ALA A 91 0.40 -4.45 -1.29
C ALA A 91 -0.67 -4.07 -2.31
N LEU A 92 -1.30 -5.07 -2.96
CA LEU A 92 -2.39 -4.85 -3.90
C LEU A 92 -3.61 -4.20 -3.22
N ALA A 93 -4.04 -4.70 -2.06
CA ALA A 93 -5.17 -4.15 -1.33
C ALA A 93 -4.93 -2.69 -0.92
N LEU A 94 -3.72 -2.37 -0.44
CA LEU A 94 -3.35 -1.00 -0.11
C LEU A 94 -3.37 -0.10 -1.35
N PHE A 95 -2.81 -0.55 -2.48
CA PHE A 95 -2.82 0.19 -3.75
C PHE A 95 -4.25 0.48 -4.22
N VAL A 96 -5.14 -0.51 -4.18
CA VAL A 96 -6.55 -0.34 -4.56
C VAL A 96 -7.23 0.67 -3.64
N ALA A 97 -7.02 0.57 -2.32
CA ALA A 97 -7.66 1.46 -1.35
C ALA A 97 -7.21 2.92 -1.49
N VAL A 98 -5.89 3.17 -1.56
CA VAL A 98 -5.37 4.53 -1.72
C VAL A 98 -5.75 5.12 -3.08
N THR A 99 -5.81 4.31 -4.14
CA THR A 99 -6.29 4.75 -5.46
C THR A 99 -7.76 5.12 -5.41
N ALA A 100 -8.61 4.29 -4.80
CA ALA A 100 -10.03 4.57 -4.65
C ALA A 100 -10.26 5.86 -3.85
N LEU A 101 -9.52 6.07 -2.74
CA LEU A 101 -9.56 7.31 -1.97
C LEU A 101 -9.22 8.54 -2.83
N MET A 102 -8.16 8.45 -3.63
CA MET A 102 -7.72 9.55 -4.50
C MET A 102 -8.69 9.83 -5.66
N VAL A 103 -9.28 8.79 -6.25
CA VAL A 103 -10.32 8.93 -7.28
C VAL A 103 -11.57 9.59 -6.69
N LEU A 104 -12.05 9.12 -5.53
CA LEU A 104 -13.20 9.72 -4.85
C LEU A 104 -12.95 11.19 -4.50
N HIS A 105 -11.74 11.52 -4.04
CA HIS A 105 -11.34 12.89 -3.72
C HIS A 105 -11.35 13.79 -4.96
N THR A 106 -10.71 13.37 -6.04
CA THR A 106 -10.66 14.16 -7.29
C THR A 106 -12.02 14.31 -7.95
N MET A 107 -12.89 13.29 -7.88
CA MET A 107 -14.28 13.39 -8.34
C MET A 107 -15.10 14.36 -7.50
N ALA A 108 -14.91 14.39 -6.17
CA ALA A 108 -15.59 15.33 -5.29
C ALA A 108 -15.19 16.78 -5.59
N GLU A 109 -13.89 17.05 -5.81
CA GLU A 109 -13.42 18.39 -6.17
C GLU A 109 -13.95 18.86 -7.52
N ARG A 110 -13.94 17.99 -8.53
CA ARG A 110 -14.50 18.30 -9.86
C ARG A 110 -15.99 18.60 -9.82
N ARG A 111 -16.74 17.88 -8.98
CA ARG A 111 -18.19 18.12 -8.80
C ARG A 111 -18.45 19.44 -8.12
N ALA A 112 -17.72 19.77 -7.06
CA ALA A 112 -17.84 21.06 -6.38
C ALA A 112 -17.52 22.23 -7.33
N ALA A 113 -16.50 22.09 -8.18
CA ALA A 113 -16.19 23.11 -9.20
C ALA A 113 -17.31 23.26 -10.24
N ALA A 114 -17.88 22.14 -10.72
CA ALA A 114 -18.99 22.17 -11.68
C ALA A 114 -20.29 22.75 -11.08
N GLU A 115 -20.56 22.54 -9.80
CA GLU A 115 -21.72 23.13 -9.11
C GLU A 115 -21.60 24.66 -8.97
N VAL A 116 -20.38 25.18 -8.75
CA VAL A 116 -20.11 26.62 -8.72
C VAL A 116 -20.25 27.26 -10.12
N GLU A 117 -19.80 26.56 -11.17
CA GLU A 117 -19.93 27.02 -12.55
C GLU A 117 -21.38 26.94 -13.08
N ALA A 118 -22.14 25.96 -12.59
CA ALA A 118 -23.51 25.71 -13.01
C ALA A 118 -24.55 26.58 -12.32
N GLU A 119 -24.22 27.45 -11.36
CA GLU A 119 -25.16 28.35 -10.67
C GLU A 119 -25.80 29.33 -11.68
N PRO A 120 -27.05 29.10 -12.14
CA PRO A 120 -27.73 29.97 -13.10
C PRO A 120 -28.60 30.97 -12.34
N ALA A 121 -28.72 32.19 -12.87
CA ALA A 121 -29.41 33.32 -12.26
C ALA A 121 -30.96 33.24 -12.21
N ASP A 122 -31.60 32.08 -12.42
CA ASP A 122 -33.06 31.96 -12.47
C ASP A 122 -33.59 30.80 -11.61
N GLU A 123 -34.47 31.14 -10.65
CA GLU A 123 -35.18 30.21 -9.77
C GLU A 123 -36.22 29.36 -10.52
N PRO A 124 -36.26 28.02 -10.33
CA PRO A 124 -37.41 27.22 -10.69
C PRO A 124 -38.21 26.73 -9.48
N ALA A 125 -39.54 26.73 -9.65
CA ALA A 125 -40.58 26.52 -8.63
C ALA A 125 -40.77 25.09 -8.08
N ASP A 126 -39.76 24.21 -8.12
CA ASP A 126 -39.85 22.82 -7.61
C ASP A 126 -38.69 22.46 -6.64
N GLY A 127 -38.52 23.29 -5.61
CA GLY A 127 -37.40 23.19 -4.67
C GLY A 127 -37.37 21.94 -3.80
N GLY A 128 -38.53 21.31 -3.52
CA GLY A 128 -38.62 20.20 -2.55
C GLY A 128 -37.91 18.92 -2.99
N VAL A 129 -38.12 18.50 -4.24
CA VAL A 129 -37.52 17.26 -4.79
C VAL A 129 -36.05 17.46 -5.12
N ALA A 130 -35.68 18.65 -5.61
CA ALA A 130 -34.30 19.03 -5.90
C ALA A 130 -33.44 19.07 -4.62
N VAL A 131 -33.94 19.69 -3.54
CA VAL A 131 -33.24 19.76 -2.25
C VAL A 131 -33.09 18.38 -1.61
N ALA A 132 -34.12 17.53 -1.65
CA ALA A 132 -34.05 16.16 -1.12
C ALA A 132 -33.07 15.26 -1.89
N THR A 133 -32.91 15.49 -3.20
CA THR A 133 -31.97 14.73 -4.05
C THR A 133 -30.53 15.21 -3.85
N ALA A 134 -30.32 16.53 -3.78
CA ALA A 134 -29.01 17.14 -3.48
C ALA A 134 -28.49 16.72 -2.11
N THR A 135 -29.35 16.76 -1.08
CA THR A 135 -28.99 16.38 0.30
C THR A 135 -28.62 14.88 0.38
N ARG A 136 -29.37 14.00 -0.29
CA ARG A 136 -29.03 12.56 -0.34
C ARG A 136 -27.71 12.29 -1.04
N LYS A 137 -27.43 12.99 -2.15
CA LYS A 137 -26.18 12.86 -2.90
C LYS A 137 -24.97 13.34 -2.06
N ALA A 138 -25.10 14.47 -1.36
CA ALA A 138 -24.06 15.01 -0.47
C ALA A 138 -23.78 14.07 0.73
N THR A 139 -24.82 13.50 1.35
CA THR A 139 -24.67 12.52 2.43
C THR A 139 -24.01 11.24 1.96
N SER A 140 -24.41 10.70 0.80
CA SER A 140 -23.80 9.49 0.22
C SER A 140 -22.32 9.68 -0.09
N GLN A 141 -21.93 10.85 -0.61
CA GLN A 141 -20.52 11.17 -0.87
C GLN A 141 -19.69 11.27 0.41
N THR A 142 -20.24 11.90 1.45
CA THR A 142 -19.58 11.98 2.76
C THR A 142 -19.36 10.60 3.35
N VAL A 143 -20.39 9.73 3.31
CA VAL A 143 -20.29 8.35 3.78
C VAL A 143 -19.26 7.56 2.97
N ALA A 144 -19.29 7.65 1.63
CA ALA A 144 -18.32 6.97 0.78
C ALA A 144 -16.87 7.41 1.07
N MET A 145 -16.66 8.71 1.29
CA MET A 145 -15.35 9.26 1.65
C MET A 145 -14.87 8.73 3.01
N LEU A 146 -15.73 8.73 4.03
CA LEU A 146 -15.40 8.21 5.36
C LEU A 146 -15.07 6.72 5.31
N VAL A 147 -15.86 5.93 4.58
CA VAL A 147 -15.60 4.49 4.37
C VAL A 147 -14.26 4.29 3.67
N ALA A 148 -13.95 5.06 2.62
CA ALA A 148 -12.66 4.98 1.93
C ALA A 148 -11.48 5.34 2.84
N ILE A 149 -11.62 6.37 3.68
CA ILE A 149 -10.61 6.76 4.68
C ILE A 149 -10.38 5.63 5.67
N VAL A 150 -11.44 5.11 6.30
CA VAL A 150 -11.33 4.03 7.30
C VAL A 150 -10.74 2.76 6.69
N ALA A 151 -11.20 2.37 5.50
CA ALA A 151 -10.67 1.21 4.79
C ALA A 151 -9.18 1.39 4.44
N THR A 152 -8.79 2.57 3.95
CA THR A 152 -7.39 2.88 3.60
C THR A 152 -6.50 2.83 4.84
N VAL A 153 -6.92 3.44 5.95
CA VAL A 153 -6.14 3.43 7.20
C VAL A 153 -6.02 2.00 7.74
N GLY A 154 -7.12 1.24 7.78
CA GLY A 154 -7.11 -0.14 8.24
C GLY A 154 -6.18 -1.03 7.41
N LEU A 155 -6.24 -0.91 6.07
CA LEU A 155 -5.34 -1.62 5.17
C LEU A 155 -3.89 -1.16 5.30
N ALA A 156 -3.63 0.14 5.48
CA ALA A 156 -2.29 0.65 5.67
C ALA A 156 -1.65 0.10 6.95
N VAL A 157 -2.40 0.10 8.07
CA VAL A 157 -1.94 -0.50 9.33
C VAL A 157 -1.70 -2.00 9.18
N GLY A 158 -2.63 -2.73 8.53
CA GLY A 158 -2.50 -4.15 8.26
C GLY A 158 -1.25 -4.47 7.42
N THR A 159 -1.03 -3.73 6.33
CA THR A 159 0.16 -3.85 5.49
C THR A 159 1.43 -3.54 6.27
N GLY A 160 1.46 -2.47 7.09
CA GLY A 160 2.61 -2.14 7.93
C GLY A 160 2.98 -3.26 8.92
N ILE A 161 1.98 -3.83 9.60
CA ILE A 161 2.17 -4.99 10.50
C ILE A 161 2.70 -6.19 9.72
N HIS A 162 2.17 -6.44 8.52
CA HIS A 162 2.61 -7.58 7.71
C HIS A 162 4.06 -7.39 7.21
N VAL A 163 4.46 -6.16 6.86
CA VAL A 163 5.84 -5.84 6.46
C VAL A 163 6.79 -6.12 7.61
N TYR A 164 6.44 -5.70 8.82
CA TYR A 164 7.19 -6.03 10.02
C TYR A 164 7.31 -7.55 10.23
N ARG A 165 6.22 -8.31 10.09
CA ARG A 165 6.23 -9.78 10.26
C ARG A 165 7.13 -10.49 9.25
N VAL A 166 7.10 -10.08 7.98
CA VAL A 166 7.99 -10.62 6.93
C VAL A 166 9.45 -10.30 7.27
N GLY A 167 9.72 -9.05 7.69
CA GLY A 167 11.05 -8.60 8.08
C GLY A 167 11.61 -9.34 9.30
N ASP A 168 10.82 -9.51 10.35
CA ASP A 168 11.20 -10.24 11.57
C ASP A 168 11.52 -11.71 11.26
N ALA A 169 10.70 -12.38 10.43
CA ALA A 169 10.99 -13.73 9.98
C ALA A 169 12.31 -13.82 9.19
N GLY A 170 12.59 -12.83 8.35
CA GLY A 170 13.86 -12.74 7.60
C GLY A 170 15.08 -12.46 8.51
N ALA A 171 14.91 -11.63 9.54
CA ALA A 171 15.97 -11.32 10.49
C ALA A 171 16.32 -12.55 11.35
N ARG A 172 15.31 -13.27 11.85
CA ARG A 172 15.48 -14.51 12.63
C ARG A 172 16.27 -15.56 11.86
N LEU A 173 16.03 -15.70 10.55
CA LEU A 173 16.81 -16.60 9.71
C LEU A 173 18.33 -16.35 9.78
N VAL A 174 18.73 -15.07 9.75
CA VAL A 174 20.14 -14.69 9.80
C VAL A 174 20.71 -14.86 11.21
N TRP A 175 19.97 -14.42 12.24
CA TRP A 175 20.44 -14.48 13.62
C TRP A 175 20.51 -15.91 14.16
N ASP A 176 19.51 -16.75 13.88
CA ASP A 176 19.53 -18.18 14.24
C ASP A 176 20.71 -18.90 13.58
N PHE A 177 21.11 -18.49 12.37
CA PHE A 177 22.29 -19.04 11.70
C PHE A 177 23.58 -18.67 12.42
N VAL A 178 23.72 -17.42 12.85
CA VAL A 178 24.89 -16.94 13.61
C VAL A 178 24.97 -17.61 14.98
N GLU A 179 23.85 -17.78 15.68
CA GLU A 179 23.81 -18.48 16.97
C GLU A 179 24.23 -19.95 16.85
N LYS A 180 23.81 -20.63 15.78
CA LYS A 180 24.17 -22.04 15.51
C LYS A 180 25.62 -22.19 15.00
N ASN A 181 26.20 -21.12 14.45
CA ASN A 181 27.54 -21.11 13.87
C ASN A 181 28.34 -19.92 14.41
N PRO A 182 28.64 -19.90 15.72
CA PRO A 182 29.35 -18.78 16.33
C PRO A 182 30.74 -18.61 15.66
N PRO A 183 31.20 -17.37 15.43
CA PRO A 183 32.52 -17.13 14.87
C PRO A 183 33.60 -17.75 15.78
N ALA A 184 34.64 -18.32 15.17
CA ALA A 184 35.68 -19.12 15.84
C ALA A 184 36.50 -18.35 16.91
N ASN A 185 36.31 -17.04 17.01
CA ASN A 185 37.04 -16.14 17.90
C ASN A 185 36.01 -15.40 18.77
N GLY A 186 35.45 -16.12 19.74
CA GLY A 186 34.74 -15.51 20.85
C GLY A 186 35.76 -14.95 21.86
N GLY A 187 35.93 -13.63 21.88
CA GLY A 187 36.85 -12.91 22.78
C GLY A 187 37.69 -11.87 22.06
#